data_AF-A0A4Y9ZFR8-F1
#
_entry.id   AF-A0A4Y9ZFR8-F1
#
_cell.length_a   1.000
_cell.length_b   1.000
_cell.length_c   1.000
_cell.angle_alpha   90.00
_cell.angle_beta   90.00
_cell.angle_gamma   90.00
#
_symmetry.space_group_name_H-M   'P 1'
#
loop_
_entity.id
_entity.type
_entity.pdbx_description
1 polymer ?
#
loop_
_entity_poly.entity_id
_entity_poly.type
_entity_poly.pdbx_seq_one_letter_code
_entity_poly.pdbx_strand_id
1 'polypeptide(L)'
;MAHLTRPTAYDFEDSNIALLGSDLEKRVREQGGEAEPAWAHAGTQPGLQIWRIEAFHVVEWPKERYGTFYDGDSYIVLHVRVSLCPAPAG
;
A
#
# COMPACT_ATOMS: atom_id res chain seq x y z
N MET A 1 18.85 39.42 37.19
CA MET A 1 19.82 38.52 36.54
C MET A 1 19.05 37.62 35.60
N ALA A 2 19.18 37.82 34.29
CA ALA A 2 18.42 37.05 33.31
C ALA A 2 19.07 35.67 33.15
N HIS A 3 18.41 34.62 33.66
CA HIS A 3 18.77 33.24 33.36
C HIS A 3 18.31 32.92 31.94
N LEU A 4 19.18 33.13 30.96
CA LEU A 4 18.98 32.64 29.61
C LEU A 4 19.32 31.14 29.62
N THR A 5 18.35 30.29 29.95
CA THR A 5 18.49 28.84 29.78
C THR A 5 18.62 28.56 28.28
N ARG A 6 19.80 28.15 27.82
CA ARG A 6 19.96 27.59 26.48
C ARG A 6 18.96 26.45 26.33
N PRO A 7 18.14 26.40 25.27
CA PRO A 7 17.40 25.20 24.93
C PRO A 7 18.41 24.05 24.81
N THR A 8 18.13 22.92 25.44
CA THR A 8 18.88 21.69 25.21
C THR A 8 18.87 21.41 23.71
N ALA A 9 20.05 21.23 23.11
CA ALA A 9 20.15 20.80 21.73
C ALA A 9 19.40 19.46 21.61
N TYR A 10 18.31 19.45 20.85
CA TYR A 10 17.49 18.27 20.66
C TYR A 10 18.22 17.34 19.69
N ASP A 11 18.65 16.18 20.18
CA ASP A 11 19.19 15.13 19.33
C ASP A 11 18.00 14.39 18.69
N PHE A 12 17.86 14.50 17.38
CA PHE A 12 16.75 13.89 16.66
C PHE A 12 16.86 12.37 16.62
N GLU A 13 18.06 11.83 16.85
CA GLU A 13 18.34 10.39 16.92
C GLU A 13 17.62 9.73 18.11
N ASP A 14 17.28 10.50 19.15
CA ASP A 14 16.54 10.04 20.34
C ASP A 14 15.01 10.14 20.18
N SER A 15 14.51 10.52 18.99
CA SER A 15 13.09 10.68 18.73
C SER A 15 12.43 9.42 18.16
N ASN A 16 11.11 9.30 18.29
CA ASN A 16 10.31 8.23 17.67
C ASN A 16 10.32 8.24 16.12
N ILE A 17 11.04 9.18 15.49
CA ILE A 17 11.13 9.33 14.03
C ILE A 17 12.57 9.15 13.50
N ALA A 18 13.54 8.79 14.35
CA ALA A 18 14.96 8.73 14.00
C ALA A 18 15.29 7.90 12.74
N LEU A 19 14.46 6.89 12.43
CA LEU A 19 14.69 5.99 11.29
C LEU A 19 13.77 6.26 10.08
N LEU A 20 12.99 7.34 10.10
CA LEU A 20 12.10 7.67 8.99
C LEU A 20 12.93 8.08 7.76
N GLY A 21 12.67 7.45 6.62
CA GLY A 21 13.43 7.58 5.36
C GLY A 21 14.59 6.58 5.22
N SER A 22 14.94 5.84 6.28
CA SER A 22 16.03 4.86 6.26
C SER A 22 15.69 3.62 5.42
N ASP A 23 16.72 2.88 5.02
CA ASP A 23 16.54 1.60 4.31
C ASP A 23 15.87 0.54 5.19
N LEU A 24 16.02 0.63 6.52
CA LEU A 24 15.32 -0.28 7.42
C LEU A 24 13.81 0.00 7.40
N GLU A 25 13.37 1.26 7.48
CA GLU A 25 11.95 1.60 7.41
C GLU A 25 11.35 1.13 6.07
N LYS A 26 12.03 1.42 4.96
CA LYS A 26 11.57 0.99 3.62
C LYS A 26 11.37 -0.53 3.57
N ARG A 27 12.35 -1.31 4.02
CA ARG A 27 12.24 -2.78 4.06
C ARG A 27 11.09 -3.27 4.92
N VAL A 28 10.87 -2.68 6.10
CA VAL A 28 9.75 -3.07 6.98
C VAL A 28 8.41 -2.79 6.30
N ARG A 29 8.28 -1.66 5.62
CA ARG A 29 7.07 -1.29 4.88
C ARG A 29 6.85 -2.19 3.67
N GLU A 30 7.91 -2.50 2.94
CA GLU A 30 7.89 -3.45 1.81
C GLU A 30 7.44 -4.83 2.28
N GLN A 31 8.04 -5.36 3.36
CA GLN A 31 7.64 -6.64 3.96
C GLN A 31 6.17 -6.65 4.39
N GLY A 32 5.70 -5.58 5.01
CA GLY A 32 4.29 -5.44 5.37
C GLY A 32 3.37 -5.46 4.14
N GLY A 33 3.80 -4.83 3.05
CA GLY A 33 3.08 -4.85 1.78
C GLY A 33 3.07 -6.24 1.10
N GLU A 34 4.19 -6.97 1.13
CA GLU A 34 4.30 -8.32 0.59
C GLU A 34 3.44 -9.34 1.37
N ALA A 35 3.33 -9.17 2.69
CA ALA A 35 2.61 -10.07 3.58
C ALA A 35 1.10 -9.82 3.64
N GLU A 36 0.57 -8.85 2.88
CA GLU A 36 -0.84 -8.48 2.92
C GLU A 36 -1.73 -9.63 2.35
N PRO A 37 -2.67 -10.17 3.16
CA PRO A 37 -3.49 -11.32 2.78
C PRO A 37 -4.39 -11.08 1.56
N ALA A 38 -4.79 -9.84 1.29
CA ALA A 38 -5.61 -9.50 0.12
C ALA A 38 -4.95 -9.90 -1.22
N TRP A 39 -3.64 -10.14 -1.24
CA TRP A 39 -2.90 -10.51 -2.45
C TRP A 39 -2.90 -12.00 -2.77
N ALA A 40 -3.36 -12.88 -1.87
CA ALA A 40 -3.23 -14.33 -2.01
C ALA A 40 -3.76 -14.89 -3.35
N HIS A 41 -4.78 -14.25 -3.93
CA HIS A 41 -5.38 -14.66 -5.21
C HIS A 41 -5.40 -13.51 -6.24
N ALA A 42 -4.72 -12.40 -5.96
CA ALA A 42 -4.62 -11.28 -6.89
C ALA A 42 -3.87 -11.72 -8.16
N GLY A 43 -4.41 -11.40 -9.33
CA GLY A 43 -3.71 -11.64 -10.60
C GLY A 43 -3.81 -13.07 -11.15
N THR A 44 -4.34 -14.02 -10.37
CA THR A 44 -4.30 -15.45 -10.70
C THR A 44 -5.28 -15.87 -11.80
N GLN A 45 -6.36 -15.11 -11.99
CA GLN A 45 -7.37 -15.38 -13.01
C GLN A 45 -7.61 -14.13 -13.86
N PRO A 46 -7.93 -14.30 -15.16
CA PRO A 46 -8.38 -13.20 -16.00
C PRO A 46 -9.65 -12.56 -15.43
N GLY A 47 -9.74 -11.23 -15.52
CA GLY A 47 -10.89 -10.48 -15.02
C GLY A 47 -10.49 -9.28 -14.17
N LEU A 48 -11.47 -8.76 -13.44
CA LEU A 48 -11.34 -7.57 -12.60
C LEU A 48 -11.41 -7.95 -11.12
N GLN A 49 -10.45 -7.46 -10.34
CA GLN A 49 -10.43 -7.54 -8.88
C GLN A 49 -10.35 -6.12 -8.33
N ILE A 50 -11.19 -5.82 -7.33
CA ILE A 50 -11.26 -4.49 -6.71
C ILE A 50 -11.17 -4.66 -5.20
N TRP A 51 -10.37 -3.81 -4.57
CA TRP A 51 -10.30 -3.68 -3.11
C TRP A 51 -10.58 -2.25 -2.70
N ARG A 52 -11.14 -2.07 -1.51
CA ARG A 52 -11.31 -0.79 -0.84
C ARG A 52 -10.38 -0.72 0.37
N ILE A 53 -9.85 0.47 0.64
CA ILE A 53 -9.09 0.72 1.86
C ILE A 53 -10.05 1.09 2.99
N GLU A 54 -10.13 0.24 4.01
CA GLU A 54 -10.99 0.43 5.18
C GLU A 54 -10.13 0.45 6.44
N ALA A 55 -10.02 1.61 7.10
CA ALA A 55 -9.20 1.77 8.32
C ALA A 55 -7.77 1.21 8.17
N PHE A 56 -7.11 1.53 7.06
CA PHE A 56 -5.77 1.03 6.68
C PHE A 56 -5.68 -0.48 6.37
N HIS A 57 -6.80 -1.17 6.21
CA HIS A 57 -6.85 -2.55 5.73
C HIS A 57 -7.30 -2.63 4.27
N VAL A 58 -6.74 -3.57 3.53
CA VAL A 58 -7.14 -3.86 2.15
C VAL A 58 -8.30 -4.87 2.19
N VAL A 59 -9.51 -4.43 1.85
CA VAL A 59 -10.73 -5.26 1.92
C VAL A 59 -11.29 -5.48 0.52
N GLU A 60 -11.68 -6.72 0.18
CA GLU A 60 -12.31 -7.01 -1.10
C GLU A 60 -13.59 -6.19 -1.31
N TRP A 61 -13.72 -5.57 -2.48
CA TRP A 61 -14.93 -4.85 -2.84
C TRP A 61 -16.01 -5.85 -3.30
N PRO A 62 -17.25 -5.77 -2.81
CA PRO A 62 -18.31 -6.70 -3.22
C PRO A 62 -18.52 -6.66 -4.73
N LYS A 63 -18.59 -7.84 -5.38
CA LYS A 63 -18.70 -7.96 -6.84
C LYS A 63 -19.97 -7.31 -7.38
N GLU A 64 -21.05 -7.32 -6.61
CA GLU A 64 -22.34 -6.70 -6.94
C GLU A 64 -22.24 -5.17 -7.02
N ARG A 65 -21.19 -4.60 -6.43
CA ARG A 65 -20.94 -3.16 -6.37
C ARG A 65 -19.85 -2.70 -7.33
N TYR A 66 -19.32 -3.59 -8.15
CA TYR A 66 -18.34 -3.23 -9.17
C TYR A 66 -18.89 -2.13 -10.08
N GLY A 67 -18.08 -1.10 -10.31
CA GLY A 67 -18.48 0.08 -11.06
C GLY A 67 -19.13 1.20 -10.23
N THR A 68 -19.39 0.97 -8.94
CA THR A 68 -19.81 2.01 -8.00
C THR A 68 -18.75 2.22 -6.94
N PHE A 69 -18.35 3.47 -6.73
CA PHE A 69 -17.31 3.87 -5.79
C PHE A 69 -17.81 5.01 -4.90
N TYR A 70 -17.32 5.08 -3.66
CA TYR A 70 -17.59 6.20 -2.77
C TYR A 70 -16.53 7.31 -2.95
N ASP A 71 -16.98 8.56 -2.95
CA ASP A 71 -16.17 9.75 -3.27
C ASP A 71 -15.09 10.08 -2.21
N GLY A 72 -15.22 9.56 -0.97
CA GLY A 72 -14.26 9.78 0.11
C GLY A 72 -13.27 8.64 0.35
N ASP A 73 -13.40 7.55 -0.40
CA ASP A 73 -12.68 6.31 -0.14
C ASP A 73 -11.60 6.07 -1.20
N SER A 74 -10.61 5.24 -0.86
CA SER A 74 -9.57 4.81 -1.80
C SER A 74 -9.78 3.36 -2.22
N TYR A 75 -9.48 3.07 -3.49
CA TYR A 75 -9.67 1.75 -4.09
C TYR A 75 -8.43 1.32 -4.87
N ILE A 76 -8.20 0.01 -4.92
CA ILE A 76 -7.19 -0.64 -5.75
C ILE A 76 -7.93 -1.47 -6.80
N VAL A 77 -7.57 -1.31 -8.07
CA VAL A 77 -8.23 -2.01 -9.18
C VAL A 77 -7.18 -2.77 -9.99
N LEU A 78 -7.33 -4.08 -10.07
CA LEU A 78 -6.49 -4.96 -10.86
C LEU A 78 -7.29 -5.57 -12.02
N HIS A 79 -6.83 -5.34 -13.26
CA HIS A 79 -7.39 -5.97 -14.44
C HIS A 79 -6.37 -6.91 -15.08
N VAL A 80 -6.68 -8.20 -15.07
CA VAL A 80 -5.86 -9.25 -15.66
C VAL A 80 -6.42 -9.62 -17.02
N ARG A 81 -5.60 -9.53 -18.07
CA ARG A 81 -5.96 -9.95 -19.43
C ARG A 81 -5.17 -11.18 -19.83
N VAL A 82 -5.82 -12.08 -20.58
CA VAL A 82 -5.10 -13.13 -21.32
C VAL A 82 -4.58 -12.51 -22.60
N SER A 83 -3.27 -12.36 -22.71
CA SER A 83 -2.63 -12.10 -24.01
C SER A 83 -2.58 -13.40 -24.79
N LEU A 84 -3.39 -13.51 -25.83
CA LEU A 84 -3.26 -14.56 -26.83
C LEU A 84 -2.00 -14.29 -27.65
N CYS A 85 -0.99 -15.14 -27.51
CA CYS A 85 0.13 -15.17 -28.46
C CYS A 85 -0.42 -15.71 -29.79
N PRO A 86 -0.32 -14.98 -30.93
CA PRO A 86 -0.67 -15.55 -32.21
C PRO A 86 0.30 -16.70 -32.50
N ALA A 87 -0.23 -17.88 -32.83
CA ALA A 87 0.59 -19.00 -33.27
C ALA A 87 1.48 -18.57 -34.47
N PRO A 88 2.72 -19.09 -34.58
CA PRO A 88 3.57 -18.76 -35.72
C PRO A 88 2.83 -19.17 -37.01
N ALA A 89 2.67 -18.23 -37.93
CA ALA A 89 2.23 -18.53 -39.28
C ALA A 89 3.28 -19.47 -39.89
N GLY A 90 2.84 -20.70 -40.20
CA GLY A 90 3.66 -21.71 -40.87
C GLY A 90 4.05 -21.33 -42.28
#